data_AF-A0A8J5HRC8-F1
#
_entry.id   AF-A0A8J5HRC8-F1
#
_cell.length_a   1.000
_cell.length_b   1.000
_cell.length_c   1.000
_cell.angle_alpha   90.00
_cell.angle_beta   90.00
_cell.angle_gamma   90.00
#
_symmetry.space_group_name_H-M   'P 1'
#
loop_
_entity.id
_entity.type
_entity.pdbx_description
1 polymer ?
#
loop_
_entity_poly.entity_id
_entity_poly.type
_entity_poly.pdbx_seq_one_letter_code
_entity_poly.pdbx_strand_id
1 'polypeptide(L)'
;MSLSQNPTLRRLLLTALFVASLLTTLFAASLLTTLFTVFFAASLLTALFAASTFGLATSSSRPLLSAIFTASSSSSLDLSRPPPPPTPPTPRLPLSPLSGFDSLRKWWQHSSRQCSSQIVLIRTSVSLHPLRDLFQERKEASWLLDPMEGSPGHFDDVERAPILPSKPPKETKEMDENKSKKGLAEIYEEEYAQKTGLAPALLSTSDKLKIEATMLFKKISLKLDALSHFHFAPKPVIEDMSIQVNVPALAMEEVAPLAVSDAAMLAPEEIFHGKGNIKEEAELTKEERKRRRANQKRRFQRLKGM
;
A
#
# COMPACT_ATOMS: atom_id res chain seq x y z
N MET A 1 1.90 46.60 -53.39
CA MET A 1 0.57 46.44 -52.76
C MET A 1 0.40 45.00 -52.31
N SER A 2 0.24 44.82 -50.99
CA SER A 2 -0.34 43.68 -50.28
C SER A 2 0.05 42.24 -50.66
N LEU A 3 1.13 41.72 -50.07
CA LEU A 3 1.29 40.29 -49.69
C LEU A 3 0.24 39.83 -48.63
N SER A 4 -0.77 40.67 -48.37
CA SER A 4 -1.76 40.56 -47.31
C SER A 4 -2.94 39.64 -47.66
N GLN A 5 -3.13 39.26 -48.93
CA GLN A 5 -4.38 38.62 -49.39
C GLN A 5 -4.33 37.10 -49.62
N ASN A 6 -3.17 36.44 -49.51
CA ASN A 6 -3.09 34.97 -49.67
C ASN A 6 -3.06 34.26 -48.31
N PRO A 7 -4.14 33.57 -47.89
CA PRO A 7 -4.23 32.92 -46.57
C PRO A 7 -3.24 31.75 -46.41
N THR A 8 -2.85 31.12 -47.53
CA THR A 8 -1.88 30.02 -47.57
C THR A 8 -0.45 30.50 -47.25
N LEU A 9 -0.03 31.63 -47.81
CA LEU A 9 1.28 32.23 -47.54
C LEU A 9 1.41 32.71 -46.09
N ARG A 10 0.34 33.25 -45.49
CA ARG A 10 0.33 33.61 -44.07
C ARG A 10 0.48 32.38 -43.17
N ARG A 11 -0.20 31.27 -43.49
CA ARG A 11 -0.03 30.01 -42.74
C ARG A 11 1.39 29.47 -42.85
N LEU A 12 1.98 29.48 -44.06
CA LEU A 12 3.36 29.05 -44.27
C LEU A 12 4.38 29.93 -43.54
N LEU A 13 4.18 31.24 -43.50
CA LEU A 13 5.05 32.14 -42.74
C LEU A 13 4.89 31.92 -41.23
N LEU A 14 3.66 31.73 -40.74
CA LEU A 14 3.43 31.44 -39.32
C LEU A 14 4.01 30.09 -38.91
N THR A 15 3.91 29.04 -39.74
CA THR A 15 4.54 27.75 -39.46
C THR A 15 6.05 27.85 -39.51
N ALA A 16 6.62 28.60 -40.47
CA ALA A 16 8.06 28.82 -40.54
C ALA A 16 8.60 29.59 -39.32
N LEU A 17 7.90 30.64 -38.86
CA LEU A 17 8.25 31.38 -37.66
C LEU A 17 8.10 30.53 -36.38
N PHE A 18 7.08 29.67 -36.33
CA PHE A 18 6.88 28.74 -35.21
C PHE A 18 7.99 27.68 -35.14
N VAL A 19 8.36 27.10 -36.28
CA VAL A 19 9.47 26.14 -36.38
C VAL A 19 10.80 26.81 -36.03
N ALA A 20 11.04 28.03 -36.51
CA ALA A 20 12.25 28.78 -36.16
C ALA A 20 12.32 29.08 -34.64
N SER A 21 11.20 29.43 -34.01
CA SER A 21 11.11 29.63 -32.56
C SER A 21 11.34 28.33 -31.76
N LEU A 22 10.83 27.19 -32.25
CA LEU A 22 11.12 25.89 -31.65
C LEU A 22 12.60 25.52 -31.78
N LEU A 23 13.22 25.78 -32.93
CA LEU A 23 14.63 25.46 -33.14
C LEU A 23 15.55 26.29 -32.25
N THR A 24 15.27 27.59 -32.09
CA THR A 24 16.07 28.48 -31.25
C THR A 24 15.92 28.15 -29.77
N THR A 25 14.73 27.79 -29.32
CA THR A 25 14.50 27.34 -27.92
C THR A 25 15.18 26.00 -27.63
N LEU A 26 15.14 25.04 -28.55
CA LEU A 26 15.86 23.77 -28.42
C LEU A 26 17.38 23.96 -28.41
N PHE A 27 17.90 24.85 -29.27
CA PHE A 27 19.33 25.16 -29.30
C PHE A 27 19.79 25.86 -28.02
N ALA A 28 18.99 26.81 -27.51
CA ALA A 28 19.26 27.46 -26.22
C ALA A 28 19.22 26.46 -25.06
N ALA A 29 18.25 25.53 -25.03
CA ALA A 29 18.18 24.48 -24.01
C ALA A 29 19.39 23.54 -24.03
N SER A 30 19.89 23.19 -25.23
CA SER A 30 21.11 22.40 -25.39
C SER A 30 22.36 23.14 -24.88
N LEU A 31 22.47 24.45 -25.15
CA LEU A 31 23.57 25.27 -24.62
C LEU A 31 23.51 25.41 -23.09
N LEU A 32 22.33 25.61 -22.51
CA LEU A 32 22.17 25.70 -21.06
C LEU A 32 22.50 24.37 -20.36
N THR A 33 22.06 23.24 -20.90
CA THR A 33 22.38 21.91 -20.32
C THR A 33 23.86 21.58 -20.43
N THR A 34 24.53 21.93 -21.53
CA THR A 34 25.98 21.75 -21.66
C THR A 34 26.77 22.67 -20.72
N LEU A 35 26.37 23.94 -20.56
CA LEU A 35 26.99 24.84 -19.58
C LEU A 35 26.79 24.35 -18.13
N PHE A 36 25.59 23.86 -17.79
CA PHE A 36 25.29 23.36 -16.45
C PHE A 36 26.09 22.10 -16.11
N THR A 37 26.23 21.17 -17.08
CA THR A 37 27.04 19.96 -16.88
C THR A 37 28.53 20.27 -16.74
N VAL A 38 29.07 21.21 -17.53
CA VAL A 38 30.46 21.66 -17.40
C VAL A 38 30.71 22.35 -16.06
N PHE A 39 29.79 23.22 -15.62
CA PHE A 39 29.90 23.90 -14.33
C PHE A 39 29.83 22.91 -13.15
N PHE A 40 28.91 21.95 -13.20
CA PHE A 40 28.77 20.92 -12.18
C PHE A 40 29.99 19.98 -12.14
N ALA A 41 30.53 19.59 -13.30
CA ALA A 41 31.76 18.80 -13.38
C ALA A 41 32.98 19.55 -12.82
N ALA A 42 33.13 20.85 -13.11
CA ALA A 42 34.19 21.68 -12.57
C ALA A 42 34.10 21.83 -11.04
N SER A 43 32.89 21.95 -10.50
CA SER A 43 32.63 21.99 -9.05
C SER A 43 32.98 20.66 -8.36
N LEU A 44 32.62 19.53 -8.96
CA LEU A 44 33.01 18.21 -8.46
C LEU A 44 34.54 18.01 -8.51
N LEU A 45 35.21 18.48 -9.56
CA LEU A 45 36.66 18.38 -9.69
C LEU A 45 37.38 19.20 -8.62
N THR A 46 36.88 20.40 -8.32
CA THR A 46 37.42 21.27 -7.26
C THR A 46 37.16 20.69 -5.86
N ALA A 47 35.99 20.09 -5.61
CA ALA A 47 35.70 19.39 -4.36
C ALA A 47 36.62 18.18 -4.12
N LEU A 48 36.91 17.40 -5.18
CA LEU A 48 37.86 16.28 -5.11
C LEU A 48 39.30 16.74 -4.83
N PHE A 49 39.71 17.89 -5.39
CA PHE A 49 41.03 18.48 -5.13
C PHE A 49 41.15 19.08 -3.71
N ALA A 50 40.06 19.63 -3.17
CA ALA A 50 40.01 20.09 -1.79
C ALA A 50 40.07 18.92 -0.78
N ALA A 51 39.51 17.75 -1.12
CA ALA A 51 39.57 16.57 -0.28
C ALA A 51 40.97 15.92 -0.24
N SER A 52 41.79 16.06 -1.29
CA SER A 52 43.15 15.51 -1.31
C SER A 52 44.19 16.38 -0.58
N THR A 53 43.91 17.67 -0.41
CA THR A 53 44.85 18.63 0.20
C THR A 53 44.75 18.74 1.73
N PHE A 54 43.68 18.22 2.35
CA PHE A 54 43.48 18.23 3.82
C PHE A 54 43.90 16.93 4.53
N GLY A 55 44.47 15.96 3.81
CA GLY A 55 44.86 14.66 4.35
C GLY A 55 46.26 14.59 4.96
N LEU A 56 46.67 15.53 5.82
CA LEU A 56 47.88 15.40 6.66
C LEU A 56 47.79 16.26 7.93
N ALA A 57 47.24 15.68 9.01
CA ALA A 57 47.53 16.11 10.39
C ALA A 57 47.10 15.04 11.42
N THR A 58 48.08 14.27 11.91
CA THR A 58 48.32 13.91 13.33
C THR A 58 47.11 13.57 14.21
N SER A 59 46.87 12.29 14.54
CA SER A 59 47.43 11.55 15.68
C SER A 59 46.98 11.97 17.10
N SER A 60 46.47 10.97 17.83
CA SER A 60 46.64 10.71 19.27
C SER A 60 45.48 10.99 20.24
N SER A 61 45.28 9.98 21.10
CA SER A 61 44.72 9.98 22.47
C SER A 61 43.19 9.88 22.70
N ARG A 62 42.78 8.70 23.18
CA ARG A 62 41.81 8.51 24.29
C ARG A 62 42.63 8.38 25.61
N PRO A 63 42.09 8.22 26.86
CA PRO A 63 40.68 8.08 27.32
C PRO A 63 40.36 8.83 28.67
N LEU A 64 39.19 8.52 29.24
CA LEU A 64 38.74 8.65 30.65
C LEU A 64 38.02 9.95 31.05
N LEU A 65 36.74 9.83 31.44
CA LEU A 65 36.31 9.98 32.83
C LEU A 65 34.94 9.31 33.04
N SER A 66 34.88 8.55 34.12
CA SER A 66 33.74 7.87 34.72
C SER A 66 33.04 8.75 35.77
N ALA A 67 31.87 8.27 36.23
CA ALA A 67 31.10 8.61 37.45
C ALA A 67 29.75 9.29 37.16
N ILE A 68 28.63 8.53 37.12
CA ILE A 68 27.74 8.18 38.25
C ILE A 68 26.84 9.36 38.66
N PHE A 69 25.54 9.26 38.36
CA PHE A 69 24.50 9.54 39.36
C PHE A 69 23.27 8.67 39.12
N THR A 70 23.01 7.83 40.11
CA THR A 70 21.85 6.98 40.34
C THR A 70 20.64 7.81 40.75
N ALA A 71 19.47 7.55 40.15
CA ALA A 71 18.19 7.79 40.82
C ALA A 71 17.22 6.67 40.45
N SER A 72 17.05 5.78 41.42
CA SER A 72 15.96 4.82 41.52
C SER A 72 14.70 5.55 41.98
N SER A 73 13.58 5.34 41.28
CA SER A 73 12.25 5.39 41.90
C SER A 73 11.25 4.60 41.07
N SER A 74 11.05 3.37 41.54
CA SER A 74 9.87 2.52 41.44
C SER A 74 8.52 3.24 41.38
N SER A 75 7.64 2.84 40.44
CA SER A 75 6.20 2.53 40.65
C SER A 75 5.61 2.01 39.32
N SER A 76 5.43 0.70 39.15
CA SER A 76 4.17 -0.04 39.33
C SER A 76 3.10 0.22 38.26
N LEU A 77 2.82 -0.85 37.50
CA LEU A 77 1.54 -1.31 36.95
C LEU A 77 0.35 -0.33 37.04
N ASP A 78 -0.31 -0.05 35.92
CA ASP A 78 -1.76 -0.23 35.93
C ASP A 78 -2.36 -0.54 34.55
N LEU A 79 -3.14 -1.61 34.53
CA LEU A 79 -4.00 -2.08 33.46
C LEU A 79 -5.38 -1.46 33.70
N SER A 80 -6.16 -1.26 32.64
CA SER A 80 -7.63 -1.09 32.68
C SER A 80 -8.16 0.33 33.00
N ARG A 81 -8.61 1.03 31.96
CA ARG A 81 -9.51 2.19 32.10
C ARG A 81 -10.97 1.72 31.85
N PRO A 82 -11.88 1.79 32.84
CA PRO A 82 -13.30 1.49 32.64
C PRO A 82 -14.05 2.66 31.95
N PRO A 83 -15.21 2.39 31.31
CA PRO A 83 -15.97 3.38 30.54
C PRO A 83 -16.70 4.41 31.42
N PRO A 84 -17.00 5.63 30.89
CA PRO A 84 -17.63 6.70 31.66
C PRO A 84 -19.15 6.50 31.88
N PRO A 85 -19.72 7.02 32.99
CA PRO A 85 -21.13 6.86 33.35
C PRO A 85 -22.09 7.82 32.59
N PRO A 86 -23.39 7.48 32.51
CA PRO A 86 -24.39 8.30 31.79
C PRO A 86 -24.78 9.57 32.57
N THR A 87 -25.03 10.65 31.83
CA THR A 87 -25.44 11.97 32.34
C THR A 87 -26.92 12.02 32.74
N PRO A 88 -27.29 12.81 33.79
CA PRO A 88 -28.67 12.95 34.26
C PRO A 88 -29.48 13.98 33.43
N PRO A 89 -30.84 13.91 33.45
CA PRO A 89 -31.69 14.75 32.64
C PRO A 89 -31.85 16.18 33.18
N THR A 90 -31.83 17.16 32.26
CA THR A 90 -31.97 18.60 32.49
C THR A 90 -33.38 19.00 32.96
N PRO A 91 -33.55 19.92 33.92
CA PRO A 91 -34.87 20.39 34.36
C PRO A 91 -35.49 21.41 33.39
N ARG A 92 -36.81 21.32 33.21
CA ARG A 92 -37.62 22.28 32.45
C ARG A 92 -37.89 23.53 33.29
N LEU A 93 -37.72 24.71 32.70
CA LEU A 93 -38.17 25.99 33.25
C LEU A 93 -39.46 26.48 32.54
N PRO A 94 -40.28 27.30 33.22
CA PRO A 94 -41.67 27.53 32.85
C PRO A 94 -41.86 28.61 31.78
N LEU A 95 -42.98 28.50 31.08
CA LEU A 95 -43.42 29.38 30.00
C LEU A 95 -44.06 30.67 30.55
N SER A 96 -43.66 31.81 29.98
CA SER A 96 -44.32 33.12 30.10
C SER A 96 -44.76 33.61 28.71
N PRO A 97 -45.76 34.52 28.62
CA PRO A 97 -46.71 34.53 27.52
C PRO A 97 -46.28 35.33 26.29
N LEU A 98 -46.98 35.00 25.21
CA LEU A 98 -46.81 35.39 23.82
C LEU A 98 -47.08 36.88 23.57
N SER A 99 -46.04 37.65 23.28
CA SER A 99 -46.16 38.93 22.55
C SER A 99 -45.08 39.14 21.48
N GLY A 100 -44.46 38.04 21.00
CA GLY A 100 -43.35 38.07 20.04
C GLY A 100 -43.66 37.59 18.61
N PHE A 101 -44.90 37.19 18.31
CA PHE A 101 -45.23 36.52 17.04
C PHE A 101 -45.18 37.46 15.82
N ASP A 102 -45.47 38.75 15.99
CA ASP A 102 -45.41 39.71 14.88
C ASP A 102 -43.97 40.15 14.57
N SER A 103 -43.11 40.20 15.58
CA SER A 103 -41.67 40.49 15.39
C SER A 103 -40.95 39.32 14.74
N LEU A 104 -41.32 38.07 15.07
CA LEU A 104 -40.76 36.87 14.44
C LEU A 104 -41.21 36.73 12.98
N ARG A 105 -42.46 37.09 12.64
CA ARG A 105 -42.94 37.09 11.25
C ARG A 105 -42.20 38.12 10.40
N LYS A 106 -41.96 39.32 10.94
CA LYS A 106 -41.17 40.37 10.27
C LYS A 106 -39.69 40.01 10.17
N TRP A 107 -39.11 39.41 11.22
CA TRP A 107 -37.73 38.91 11.20
C TRP A 107 -37.53 37.76 10.20
N TRP A 108 -38.51 36.86 10.08
CA TRP A 108 -38.48 35.78 9.10
C TRP A 108 -38.61 36.29 7.66
N GLN A 109 -39.49 37.28 7.41
CA GLN A 109 -39.61 37.93 6.10
C GLN A 109 -38.40 38.80 5.75
N HIS A 110 -37.69 39.37 6.73
CA HIS A 110 -36.47 40.14 6.52
C HIS A 110 -35.24 39.23 6.30
N SER A 111 -35.09 38.17 7.09
CA SER A 111 -34.03 37.15 6.91
C SER A 111 -34.17 36.39 5.59
N SER A 112 -35.40 36.05 5.16
CA SER A 112 -35.63 35.41 3.85
C SER A 112 -35.27 36.31 2.65
N ARG A 113 -35.22 37.64 2.82
CA ARG A 113 -34.79 38.56 1.76
C ARG A 113 -33.27 38.78 1.73
N GLN A 114 -32.56 38.43 2.81
CA GLN A 114 -31.11 38.61 2.93
C GLN A 114 -30.28 37.36 2.62
N CYS A 115 -30.91 36.18 2.55
CA CYS A 115 -30.26 34.97 2.04
C CYS A 115 -30.58 34.77 0.55
N SER A 116 -30.00 35.62 -0.31
CA SER A 116 -29.89 35.31 -1.74
C SER A 116 -28.81 34.26 -1.96
N SER A 117 -29.07 33.03 -1.55
CA SER A 117 -28.58 31.79 -2.18
C SER A 117 -28.97 30.60 -1.30
N GLN A 118 -29.63 29.63 -1.92
CA GLN A 118 -30.07 28.35 -1.37
C GLN A 118 -31.27 28.36 -0.39
N ILE A 119 -32.46 28.19 -0.99
CA ILE A 119 -33.63 27.65 -0.30
C ILE A 119 -33.33 26.21 0.11
N VAL A 120 -33.36 25.91 1.40
CA VAL A 120 -33.29 24.53 1.91
C VAL A 120 -34.61 23.82 1.55
N LEU A 121 -34.54 22.78 0.72
CA LEU A 121 -35.72 22.00 0.31
C LEU A 121 -36.35 21.30 1.52
N ILE A 122 -37.62 21.60 1.79
CA ILE A 122 -38.40 20.95 2.85
C ILE A 122 -38.83 19.57 2.34
N ARG A 123 -38.46 18.52 3.06
CA ARG A 123 -38.82 17.13 2.74
C ARG A 123 -40.33 16.90 2.92
N THR A 124 -41.09 17.00 1.83
CA THR A 124 -42.51 16.66 1.76
C THR A 124 -42.71 15.23 1.24
N SER A 125 -43.85 14.60 1.48
CA SER A 125 -44.17 13.26 0.95
C SER A 125 -44.01 13.18 -0.58
N VAL A 126 -44.32 14.26 -1.29
CA VAL A 126 -44.16 14.38 -2.75
C VAL A 126 -42.69 14.37 -3.19
N SER A 127 -41.76 14.91 -2.40
CA SER A 127 -40.32 14.87 -2.68
C SER A 127 -39.66 13.50 -2.39
N LEU A 128 -40.37 12.59 -1.74
CA LEU A 128 -39.86 11.28 -1.33
C LEU A 128 -40.17 10.14 -2.31
N HIS A 129 -41.23 10.27 -3.11
CA HIS A 129 -41.59 9.28 -4.13
C HIS A 129 -40.50 9.14 -5.21
N PRO A 130 -39.99 10.22 -5.84
CA PRO A 130 -38.96 10.11 -6.86
C PRO A 130 -37.66 9.49 -6.34
N LEU A 131 -37.30 9.73 -5.08
CA LEU A 131 -36.13 9.11 -4.46
C LEU A 131 -36.31 7.61 -4.24
N ARG A 132 -37.49 7.19 -3.78
CA ARG A 132 -37.81 5.77 -3.60
C ARG A 132 -37.77 5.02 -4.93
N ASP A 133 -38.27 5.66 -5.98
CA ASP A 133 -38.31 5.09 -7.32
C ASP A 133 -36.89 4.96 -7.91
N LEU A 134 -36.02 5.96 -7.75
CA LEU A 134 -34.61 5.87 -8.16
C LEU A 134 -33.82 4.79 -7.40
N PHE A 135 -34.08 4.62 -6.10
CA PHE A 135 -33.47 3.53 -5.32
C PHE A 135 -33.97 2.15 -5.74
N GLN A 136 -35.25 2.05 -6.13
CA GLN A 136 -35.86 0.82 -6.60
C GLN A 136 -35.37 0.47 -8.01
N GLU A 137 -35.27 1.46 -8.90
CA GLU A 137 -34.73 1.33 -10.26
C GLU A 137 -33.25 0.92 -10.24
N ARG A 138 -32.42 1.53 -9.37
CA ARG A 138 -31.02 1.13 -9.18
C ARG A 138 -30.89 -0.30 -8.66
N LYS A 139 -31.81 -0.74 -7.79
CA LYS A 139 -31.87 -2.14 -7.32
C LYS A 139 -32.31 -3.08 -8.43
N GLU A 140 -33.38 -2.77 -9.15
CA GLU A 140 -33.95 -3.63 -10.19
C GLU A 140 -33.02 -3.78 -11.40
N ALA A 141 -32.31 -2.71 -11.79
CA ALA A 141 -31.24 -2.77 -12.78
C ALA A 141 -30.11 -3.74 -12.39
N SER A 142 -29.85 -3.91 -11.09
CA SER A 142 -28.88 -4.90 -10.58
C SER A 142 -29.37 -6.35 -10.69
N TRP A 143 -30.68 -6.61 -10.79
CA TRP A 143 -31.25 -7.96 -10.87
C TRP A 143 -31.57 -8.40 -12.31
N LEU A 144 -31.72 -7.47 -13.26
CA LEU A 144 -32.16 -7.72 -14.64
C LEU A 144 -31.03 -7.96 -15.66
N LEU A 145 -29.76 -7.81 -15.26
CA LEU A 145 -28.60 -8.17 -16.09
C LEU A 145 -28.13 -9.59 -15.75
N ASP A 146 -28.12 -10.46 -16.76
CA ASP A 146 -27.50 -11.78 -16.65
C ASP A 146 -26.03 -11.66 -16.22
N PRO A 147 -25.45 -12.64 -15.49
CA PRO A 147 -24.11 -12.56 -14.89
C PRO A 147 -22.93 -12.53 -15.87
N MET A 148 -23.16 -12.26 -17.17
CA MET A 148 -22.15 -12.35 -18.23
C MET A 148 -21.30 -11.10 -18.39
N GLU A 149 -21.49 -10.05 -17.60
CA GLU A 149 -20.50 -8.98 -17.47
C GLU A 149 -20.66 -8.28 -16.13
N GLY A 150 -19.56 -8.21 -15.37
CA GLY A 150 -19.53 -7.68 -14.01
C GLY A 150 -19.75 -6.18 -13.96
N SER A 151 -20.99 -5.73 -14.16
CA SER A 151 -21.44 -4.42 -13.69
C SER A 151 -22.02 -4.61 -12.29
N PRO A 152 -21.23 -4.49 -11.21
CA PRO A 152 -21.77 -4.47 -9.86
C PRO A 152 -22.78 -3.33 -9.77
N GLY A 153 -23.91 -3.57 -9.12
CA GLY A 153 -24.93 -2.56 -8.88
C GLY A 153 -24.26 -1.24 -8.50
N HIS A 154 -24.58 -0.18 -9.24
CA HIS A 154 -23.89 1.12 -9.24
C HIS A 154 -24.14 1.88 -7.91
N PHE A 155 -23.64 1.33 -6.82
CA PHE A 155 -23.55 1.96 -5.52
C PHE A 155 -22.15 2.52 -5.39
N ASP A 156 -22.06 3.80 -5.05
CA ASP A 156 -20.79 4.51 -4.80
C ASP A 156 -20.27 4.17 -3.39
N ASP A 157 -20.26 2.88 -3.05
CA ASP A 157 -19.73 2.40 -1.78
C ASP A 157 -18.19 2.39 -1.86
N VAL A 158 -17.53 2.85 -0.79
CA VAL A 158 -16.06 2.81 -0.71
C VAL A 158 -15.62 1.36 -0.62
N GLU A 159 -15.05 0.84 -1.71
CA GLU A 159 -14.47 -0.51 -1.72
C GLU A 159 -13.30 -0.58 -0.73
N ARG A 160 -13.22 -1.69 0.00
CA ARG A 160 -12.09 -1.95 0.88
C ARG A 160 -10.85 -2.11 0.02
N ALA A 161 -9.87 -1.22 0.20
CA ALA A 161 -8.59 -1.33 -0.47
C ALA A 161 -8.02 -2.75 -0.27
N PRO A 162 -7.59 -3.42 -1.35
CA PRO A 162 -6.99 -4.74 -1.23
C PRO A 162 -5.81 -4.62 -0.27
N ILE A 163 -5.73 -5.56 0.67
CA ILE A 163 -4.50 -5.77 1.44
C ILE A 163 -3.41 -6.02 0.40
N LEU A 164 -2.23 -5.41 0.61
CA LEU A 164 -1.08 -5.39 -0.30
C LEU A 164 -1.02 -6.65 -1.17
N PRO A 165 -0.74 -6.53 -2.48
CA PRO A 165 -0.82 -7.65 -3.40
C PRO A 165 0.07 -8.81 -2.92
N SER A 166 -0.54 -9.83 -2.33
CA SER A 166 0.14 -11.04 -1.85
C SER A 166 0.60 -11.95 -2.99
N LYS A 167 0.17 -11.65 -4.22
CA LYS A 167 0.58 -12.36 -5.41
C LYS A 167 1.73 -11.60 -6.06
N PRO A 168 2.92 -12.21 -6.20
CA PRO A 168 3.99 -11.60 -6.95
C PRO A 168 3.49 -11.29 -8.37
N PRO A 169 3.88 -10.14 -8.97
CA PRO A 169 3.57 -9.86 -10.36
C PRO A 169 3.97 -11.05 -11.24
N LYS A 170 3.09 -11.44 -12.17
CA LYS A 170 3.42 -12.48 -13.13
C LYS A 170 4.62 -12.01 -13.93
N GLU A 171 5.78 -12.61 -13.70
CA GLU A 171 6.99 -12.30 -14.44
C GLU A 171 6.78 -12.73 -15.90
N THR A 172 6.55 -11.75 -16.78
CA THR A 172 6.55 -11.97 -18.21
C THR A 172 8.00 -12.20 -18.63
N LYS A 173 8.33 -13.47 -18.89
CA LYS A 173 9.66 -13.83 -19.39
C LYS A 173 9.78 -13.35 -20.84
N GLU A 174 10.45 -12.21 -21.02
CA GLU A 174 10.83 -11.72 -22.34
C GLU A 174 11.85 -12.70 -22.96
N MET A 175 11.63 -13.08 -24.22
CA MET A 175 12.52 -13.98 -24.95
C MET A 175 13.56 -13.15 -25.69
N ASP A 176 14.84 -13.50 -25.54
CA ASP A 176 15.92 -12.87 -26.30
C ASP A 176 15.92 -13.39 -27.76
N GLU A 177 15.76 -12.48 -28.74
CA GLU A 177 15.82 -12.82 -30.18
C GLU A 177 17.26 -12.98 -30.71
N ASN A 178 18.25 -12.79 -29.86
CA ASN A 178 19.65 -12.94 -30.22
C ASN A 178 20.06 -14.42 -30.30
N LYS A 179 21.06 -14.72 -31.14
CA LYS A 179 21.63 -16.07 -31.23
C LYS A 179 22.08 -16.56 -29.84
N SER A 180 21.72 -17.80 -29.49
CA SER A 180 22.10 -18.40 -28.21
C SER A 180 23.62 -18.40 -28.04
N LYS A 181 24.08 -17.99 -26.85
CA LYS A 181 25.49 -18.05 -26.44
C LYS A 181 25.90 -19.45 -25.96
N LYS A 182 24.92 -20.30 -25.62
CA LYS A 182 25.12 -21.65 -25.08
C LYS A 182 24.82 -22.72 -26.14
N GLY A 183 25.58 -23.81 -26.10
CA GLY A 183 25.37 -24.97 -26.96
C GLY A 183 24.22 -25.87 -26.48
N LEU A 184 23.72 -26.75 -27.35
CA LEU A 184 22.65 -27.70 -26.98
C LEU A 184 23.03 -28.62 -25.82
N ALA A 185 24.27 -29.11 -25.79
CA ALA A 185 24.76 -29.98 -24.72
C ALA A 185 24.72 -29.29 -23.34
N GLU A 186 25.13 -28.02 -23.29
CA GLU A 186 25.13 -27.21 -22.07
C GLU A 186 23.70 -26.91 -21.58
N ILE A 187 22.76 -26.65 -22.49
CA ILE A 187 21.34 -26.47 -22.15
C ILE A 187 20.76 -27.77 -21.53
N TYR A 188 21.08 -28.92 -22.11
CA TYR A 188 20.63 -30.21 -21.57
C TYR A 188 21.22 -30.51 -20.19
N GLU A 189 22.50 -30.18 -19.96
CA GLU A 189 23.14 -30.31 -18.65
C GLU A 189 22.46 -29.40 -17.61
N GLU A 190 22.23 -28.13 -17.94
CA GLU A 190 21.58 -27.16 -17.06
C GLU A 190 20.13 -27.55 -16.74
N GLU A 191 19.36 -28.00 -17.73
CA GLU A 191 18.01 -28.49 -17.50
C GLU A 191 18.00 -29.74 -16.62
N TYR A 192 18.96 -30.66 -16.80
CA TYR A 192 19.06 -31.86 -15.98
C TYR A 192 19.43 -31.50 -14.54
N ALA A 193 20.37 -30.58 -14.34
CA ALA A 193 20.76 -30.06 -13.03
C ALA A 193 19.60 -29.33 -12.33
N GLN A 194 18.77 -28.60 -13.08
CA GLN A 194 17.54 -27.97 -12.56
C GLN A 194 16.48 -29.00 -12.18
N LYS A 195 16.25 -30.01 -13.02
CA LYS A 195 15.27 -31.08 -12.76
C LYS A 195 15.66 -31.96 -11.56
N THR A 196 16.95 -32.15 -11.35
CA THR A 196 17.50 -32.91 -10.20
C THR A 196 17.62 -32.07 -8.92
N GLY A 197 17.34 -30.76 -8.98
CA GLY A 197 17.41 -29.86 -7.83
C GLY A 197 18.83 -29.58 -7.33
N LEU A 198 19.86 -29.97 -8.09
CA LEU A 198 21.26 -29.79 -7.72
C LEU A 198 21.78 -28.39 -8.07
N ALA A 199 21.13 -27.68 -9.00
CA ALA A 199 21.50 -26.32 -9.38
C ALA A 199 20.66 -25.27 -8.63
N PRO A 200 21.28 -24.22 -8.06
CA PRO A 200 20.55 -23.04 -7.62
C PRO A 200 19.88 -22.41 -8.85
N ALA A 201 18.62 -21.98 -8.70
CA ALA A 201 17.87 -21.32 -9.76
C ALA A 201 18.73 -20.20 -10.40
N LEU A 202 18.90 -20.25 -11.72
CA LEU A 202 19.72 -19.27 -12.44
C LEU A 202 19.07 -17.89 -12.30
N LEU A 203 19.52 -17.10 -11.32
CA LEU A 203 19.05 -15.74 -11.10
C LEU A 203 19.33 -14.94 -12.37
N SER A 204 18.27 -14.34 -12.92
CA SER A 204 18.42 -13.45 -14.06
C SER A 204 19.32 -12.27 -13.67
N THR A 205 19.95 -11.63 -14.64
CA THR A 205 20.72 -10.40 -14.38
C THR A 205 19.86 -9.35 -13.68
N SER A 206 18.56 -9.29 -14.01
CA SER A 206 17.59 -8.41 -13.35
C SER A 206 17.43 -8.72 -11.86
N ASP A 207 17.45 -10.00 -11.47
CA ASP A 207 17.29 -10.39 -10.07
C ASP A 207 18.52 -10.06 -9.24
N LYS A 208 19.73 -10.20 -9.82
CA LYS A 208 20.97 -9.75 -9.18
C LYS A 208 20.94 -8.24 -8.90
N LEU A 209 20.49 -7.45 -9.87
CA LEU A 209 20.32 -6.00 -9.70
C LEU A 209 19.26 -5.66 -8.64
N LYS A 210 18.13 -6.38 -8.60
CA LYS A 210 17.13 -6.24 -7.52
C LYS A 210 17.76 -6.51 -6.15
N ILE A 211 18.54 -7.59 -6.02
CA ILE A 211 19.23 -7.95 -4.77
C ILE A 211 20.22 -6.85 -4.36
N GLU A 212 21.07 -6.38 -5.28
CA GLU A 212 22.02 -5.30 -5.00
C GLU A 212 21.32 -4.00 -4.58
N ALA A 213 20.25 -3.61 -5.27
CA ALA A 213 19.46 -2.44 -4.92
C ALA A 213 18.84 -2.56 -3.52
N THR A 214 18.26 -3.73 -3.17
CA THR A 214 17.70 -3.96 -1.83
C THR A 214 18.77 -3.92 -0.74
N MET A 215 19.98 -4.42 -0.99
CA MET A 215 21.10 -4.33 -0.05
C MET A 215 21.54 -2.89 0.18
N LEU A 216 21.70 -2.10 -0.89
CA LEU A 216 22.07 -0.68 -0.79
C LEU A 216 20.99 0.13 -0.05
N PHE A 217 19.72 -0.13 -0.34
CA PHE A 217 18.60 0.50 0.34
C PHE A 217 18.59 0.18 1.84
N LYS A 218 18.80 -1.08 2.23
CA LYS A 218 18.96 -1.49 3.64
C LYS A 218 20.13 -0.75 4.31
N LYS A 219 21.27 -0.62 3.63
CA LYS A 219 22.44 0.11 4.16
C LYS A 219 22.16 1.59 4.38
N ILE A 220 21.50 2.26 3.42
CA ILE A 220 21.20 3.69 3.52
C ILE A 220 20.13 3.93 4.59
N SER A 221 19.05 3.13 4.61
CA SER A 221 18.01 3.26 5.64
C SER A 221 18.57 3.09 7.05
N LEU A 222 19.43 2.09 7.30
CA LEU A 222 20.08 1.94 8.61
C LEU A 222 20.92 3.17 9.02
N LYS A 223 21.62 3.79 8.07
CA LYS A 223 22.38 5.02 8.34
C LYS A 223 21.46 6.20 8.66
N LEU A 224 20.36 6.35 7.91
CA LEU A 224 19.38 7.42 8.14
C LEU A 224 18.65 7.23 9.47
N ASP A 225 18.27 6.00 9.82
CA ASP A 225 17.62 5.64 11.09
C ASP A 225 18.54 5.97 12.29
N ALA A 226 19.86 5.75 12.15
CA ALA A 226 20.82 6.12 13.18
C ALA A 226 21.00 7.65 13.31
N LEU A 227 21.00 8.39 12.20
CA LEU A 227 21.09 9.86 12.21
C LEU A 227 19.84 10.52 12.81
N SER A 228 18.67 9.89 12.67
CA SER A 228 17.40 10.39 13.20
C SER A 228 17.12 9.98 14.66
N HIS A 229 18.12 9.41 15.37
CA HIS A 229 17.94 8.87 16.73
C HIS A 229 16.81 7.83 16.81
N PHE A 230 16.62 7.05 15.73
CA PHE A 230 15.59 6.02 15.63
C PHE A 230 14.14 6.55 15.80
N HIS A 231 13.89 7.84 15.52
CA HIS A 231 12.54 8.41 15.45
C HIS A 231 11.99 8.34 14.02
N PHE A 232 11.37 7.21 13.65
CA PHE A 232 10.82 6.99 12.31
C PHE A 232 9.51 6.19 12.36
N ALA A 233 8.76 6.20 11.25
CA ALA A 233 7.57 5.36 11.10
C ALA A 233 8.00 3.90 10.82
N PRO A 234 7.41 2.91 11.51
CA PRO A 234 7.81 1.52 11.35
C PRO A 234 7.70 1.08 9.89
N LYS A 235 8.65 0.25 9.44
CA LYS A 235 8.67 -0.28 8.07
C LYS A 235 7.37 -1.05 7.81
N PRO A 236 6.76 -0.92 6.61
CA PRO A 236 5.55 -1.65 6.28
C PRO A 236 5.81 -3.15 6.40
N VAL A 237 4.81 -3.88 6.91
CA VAL A 237 4.90 -5.34 7.08
C VAL A 237 4.92 -6.00 5.70
N ILE A 238 6.02 -6.66 5.39
CA ILE A 238 6.16 -7.54 4.23
C ILE A 238 5.93 -8.96 4.75
N GLU A 239 5.04 -9.70 4.10
CA GLU A 239 4.76 -11.09 4.45
C GLU A 239 5.96 -11.97 4.05
N ASP A 240 6.87 -12.16 5.00
CA ASP A 240 8.04 -13.04 4.81
C ASP A 240 7.68 -14.48 5.21
N MET A 241 7.79 -15.42 4.25
CA MET A 241 7.60 -16.84 4.53
C MET A 241 8.85 -17.43 5.20
N SER A 242 8.73 -17.84 6.46
CA SER A 242 9.78 -18.60 7.16
C SER A 242 9.40 -20.08 7.23
N ILE A 243 10.33 -20.97 6.89
CA ILE A 243 10.13 -22.42 6.95
C ILE A 243 10.78 -22.91 8.24
N GLN A 244 9.97 -23.34 9.20
CA GLN A 244 10.43 -23.94 10.44
C GLN A 244 10.61 -25.45 10.26
N VAL A 245 11.77 -25.97 10.65
CA VAL A 245 12.09 -27.40 10.57
C VAL A 245 11.74 -28.10 11.89
N ASN A 246 11.35 -29.37 11.83
CA ASN A 246 11.09 -30.17 13.03
C ASN A 246 12.41 -30.51 13.74
N VAL A 247 12.80 -29.64 14.66
CA VAL A 247 14.00 -29.75 15.49
C VAL A 247 13.53 -29.69 16.96
N PRO A 248 14.13 -30.46 17.88
CA PRO A 248 13.82 -30.32 19.31
C PRO A 248 14.10 -28.89 19.77
N ALA A 249 13.26 -28.35 20.66
CA ALA A 249 13.37 -26.99 21.18
C ALA A 249 14.80 -26.67 21.66
N LEU A 250 15.40 -27.62 22.37
CA LEU A 250 16.75 -27.54 22.91
C LEU A 250 17.84 -27.23 21.88
N ALA A 251 17.71 -27.70 20.63
CA ALA A 251 18.72 -27.47 19.61
C ALA A 251 18.68 -26.04 19.02
N MET A 252 17.62 -25.27 19.30
CA MET A 252 17.54 -23.84 18.97
C MET A 252 17.94 -22.93 20.14
N GLU A 253 18.12 -23.49 21.33
CA GLU A 253 18.51 -22.74 22.54
C GLU A 253 20.03 -22.52 22.62
N GLU A 254 20.42 -21.51 23.40
CA GLU A 254 21.82 -21.27 23.72
C GLU A 254 22.37 -22.42 24.60
N VAL A 255 23.63 -22.81 24.37
CA VAL A 255 24.27 -23.92 25.07
C VAL A 255 24.52 -23.55 26.54
N ALA A 256 23.54 -23.82 27.40
CA ALA A 256 23.64 -23.70 28.84
C ALA A 256 23.40 -25.06 29.52
N PRO A 257 24.19 -25.44 30.54
CA PRO A 257 24.11 -26.77 31.16
C PRO A 257 22.86 -27.00 32.05
N LEU A 258 21.85 -26.13 32.01
CA LEU A 258 20.73 -26.10 32.96
C LEU A 258 19.41 -26.62 32.39
N ALA A 259 19.29 -26.83 31.08
CA ALA A 259 18.01 -27.11 30.43
C ALA A 259 17.93 -28.55 29.88
N VAL A 260 16.83 -29.25 30.19
CA VAL A 260 16.41 -30.50 29.55
C VAL A 260 14.95 -30.31 29.15
N SER A 261 14.68 -30.19 27.85
CA SER A 261 13.33 -30.14 27.29
C SER A 261 13.25 -31.05 26.05
N ASP A 262 12.36 -32.04 26.10
CA ASP A 262 12.15 -33.02 25.02
C ASP A 262 11.06 -32.55 24.01
N ALA A 263 10.56 -31.32 24.16
CA ALA A 263 9.47 -30.81 23.34
C ALA A 263 9.94 -30.50 21.90
N ALA A 264 9.13 -30.88 20.92
CA ALA A 264 9.33 -30.51 19.51
C ALA A 264 8.86 -29.07 19.24
N MET A 265 9.47 -28.39 18.27
CA MET A 265 9.08 -27.03 17.88
C MET A 265 7.75 -26.96 17.14
N LEU A 266 7.42 -27.98 16.33
CA LEU A 266 6.18 -28.00 15.56
C LEU A 266 5.01 -28.49 16.41
N ALA A 267 3.84 -27.88 16.20
CA ALA A 267 2.62 -28.34 16.85
C ALA A 267 2.19 -29.71 16.28
N PRO A 268 1.55 -30.59 17.07
CA PRO A 268 1.03 -31.87 16.57
C PRO A 268 0.08 -31.72 15.37
N GLU A 269 -0.65 -30.60 15.29
CA GLU A 269 -1.53 -30.30 14.16
C GLU A 269 -0.75 -30.00 12.88
N GLU A 270 0.43 -29.37 12.96
CA GLU A 270 1.29 -29.09 11.80
C GLU A 270 1.98 -30.36 11.27
N ILE A 271 2.25 -31.31 12.16
CA ILE A 271 2.79 -32.64 11.80
C ILE A 271 1.68 -33.51 11.20
N PHE A 272 0.46 -33.42 11.73
CA PHE A 272 -0.67 -34.25 11.29
C PHE A 272 -1.98 -33.46 11.23
N HIS A 273 -2.41 -33.18 9.99
CA HIS A 273 -3.74 -32.66 9.71
C HIS A 273 -4.76 -33.80 9.49
N GLY A 274 -5.24 -34.39 10.59
CA GLY A 274 -6.34 -35.34 10.56
C GLY A 274 -7.68 -34.65 10.27
N LYS A 275 -8.36 -34.99 9.18
CA LYS A 275 -9.80 -34.74 9.07
C LYS A 275 -10.45 -35.64 10.13
N GLY A 276 -11.11 -35.08 11.16
CA GLY A 276 -11.61 -35.80 12.34
C GLY A 276 -12.47 -37.04 12.06
N ASN A 277 -13.76 -37.03 12.37
CA ASN A 277 -14.62 -38.20 12.12
C ASN A 277 -14.88 -38.37 10.61
N ILE A 278 -14.01 -39.13 9.92
CA ILE A 278 -14.20 -39.51 8.52
C ILE A 278 -15.28 -40.60 8.48
N LYS A 279 -16.47 -40.24 8.03
CA LYS A 279 -17.55 -41.19 7.72
C LYS A 279 -17.57 -41.43 6.22
N GLU A 280 -17.60 -42.69 5.82
CA GLU A 280 -17.72 -43.07 4.42
C GLU A 280 -19.14 -42.77 3.89
N GLU A 281 -19.28 -42.51 2.58
CA GLU A 281 -20.56 -42.13 2.00
C GLU A 281 -21.64 -43.22 2.10
N ALA A 282 -21.23 -44.49 2.16
CA ALA A 282 -22.10 -45.64 2.36
C ALA A 282 -22.76 -45.65 3.74
N GLU A 283 -22.03 -45.23 4.77
CA GLU A 283 -22.48 -45.21 6.18
C GLU A 283 -23.32 -43.96 6.52
N LEU A 284 -23.35 -42.96 5.64
CA LEU A 284 -24.10 -41.73 5.87
C LEU A 284 -25.61 -41.94 5.70
N THR A 285 -26.38 -41.54 6.70
CA THR A 285 -27.84 -41.45 6.60
C THR A 285 -28.24 -40.38 5.57
N LYS A 286 -29.46 -40.51 5.01
CA LYS A 286 -30.00 -39.56 4.02
C LYS A 286 -30.03 -38.12 4.56
N GLU A 287 -30.30 -37.95 5.85
CA GLU A 287 -30.32 -36.65 6.54
C GLU A 287 -28.93 -36.03 6.63
N GLU A 288 -27.92 -36.81 7.02
CA GLU A 288 -26.53 -36.33 7.12
C GLU A 288 -25.97 -35.97 5.74
N ARG A 289 -26.31 -36.72 4.68
CA ARG A 289 -25.96 -36.35 3.29
C ARG A 289 -26.57 -34.99 2.90
N LYS A 290 -27.84 -34.74 3.25
CA LYS A 290 -28.51 -33.46 2.98
C LYS A 290 -27.84 -32.32 3.75
N ARG A 291 -27.48 -32.54 5.01
CA ARG A 291 -26.75 -31.58 5.86
C ARG A 291 -25.37 -31.25 5.29
N ARG A 292 -24.61 -32.25 4.85
CA ARG A 292 -23.29 -32.09 4.24
C ARG A 292 -23.34 -31.25 2.96
N ARG A 293 -24.30 -31.53 2.06
CA ARG A 293 -24.54 -30.73 0.84
C ARG A 293 -24.93 -29.29 1.17
N ALA A 294 -25.80 -29.08 2.15
CA ALA A 294 -26.18 -27.74 2.59
C ALA A 294 -24.99 -26.95 3.16
N ASN A 295 -24.14 -27.59 3.98
CA ASN A 295 -22.94 -26.97 4.53
C ASN A 295 -21.92 -26.65 3.44
N GLN A 296 -21.71 -27.54 2.46
CA GLN A 296 -20.85 -27.29 1.30
C GLN A 296 -21.38 -26.11 0.46
N LYS A 297 -22.70 -26.08 0.18
CA LYS A 297 -23.34 -24.97 -0.53
C LYS A 297 -23.14 -23.65 0.20
N ARG A 298 -23.32 -23.61 1.53
CA ARG A 298 -23.10 -22.42 2.36
C ARG A 298 -21.63 -21.97 2.34
N ARG A 299 -20.67 -22.91 2.42
CA ARG A 299 -19.23 -22.58 2.31
C ARG A 299 -18.90 -22.01 0.95
N PHE A 300 -19.39 -22.60 -0.12
CA PHE A 300 -19.19 -22.11 -1.48
C PHE A 300 -19.81 -20.72 -1.68
N GLN A 301 -21.02 -20.48 -1.17
CA GLN A 301 -21.65 -19.16 -1.21
C GLN A 301 -20.85 -18.11 -0.44
N ARG A 302 -20.26 -18.46 0.71
CA ARG A 302 -19.35 -17.57 1.45
C ARG A 302 -18.10 -17.22 0.65
N LEU A 303 -17.53 -18.19 -0.07
CA LEU A 303 -16.36 -17.96 -0.92
C LEU A 303 -16.68 -17.16 -2.18
N LYS A 304 -17.89 -17.29 -2.74
CA LYS A 304 -18.33 -16.56 -3.94
C LYS A 304 -18.77 -15.12 -3.64
N GLY A 305 -19.19 -14.85 -2.40
CA GLY A 305 -19.58 -13.51 -1.93
C GLY A 305 -18.42 -12.68 -1.36
N MET A 306 -17.18 -13.14 -1.54
CA MET A 306 -15.94 -12.42 -1.28
C MET A 306 -15.26 -12.13 -2.61
#